data_AF-A0A3M6VSL9-F1
#
_entry.id   AF-A0A3M6VSL9-F1
#
_cell.length_a   1.000
_cell.length_b   1.000
_cell.length_c   1.000
_cell.angle_alpha   90.00
_cell.angle_beta   90.00
_cell.angle_gamma   90.00
#
_symmetry.space_group_name_H-M   'P 1'
#
loop_
_entity.id
_entity.type
_entity.pdbx_description
1 polymer ?
#
loop_
_entity_poly.entity_id
_entity_poly.type
_entity_poly.pdbx_seq_one_letter_code
_entity_poly.pdbx_strand_id
1 'polypeptide(L)'
;MLSTLLWLVLALVVLVTQSYTIVIHFLRLLLHTYFRKIVVYGLNNFPREGPVILCPNHPNMLVDAILVMTEVVRYGRNPYVWAKGSLFSNPIASFVLKRFGAVPVYRPRRNENSLADVDSDMTPEELEAANRTMFQYTWRVLDGGNVMVLFPEGTSYTAPKMLSLRTGVVRMATGFAKHYDKPIPIVPLGLNYFNKDHFRSQVTLEFGPPMIITPDMVQHEDFQNDEHTVVKRLTLELGERMRDVTLNASDFTTIHAARMMRRLYLNTPGTIDANKEVRLTQYIINMLEKESQDDEQKEQIAMIRDKVLRYKEQLEMLRLKDQEVNLPVPKEQSLLQLFLERIMYLLVLIPLATPGLLLNFPYYFIGTKMNSLAGFVESKSMFKIFAAGVLVPLHWVLLILATWYFLGSSYAYTLAVGLPLLLYSHIRVLEESRSIAENVYFLFNITAHADQVAVLRKERELLAEEVHELVTAYVDAKFLSAVHKSLASSPAKRRLLHRSSSTSDTLLAR
;
A
#
# COMPACT_ATOMS: atom_id res chain seq x y z
N MET A 1 4.28 29.66 -40.10
CA MET A 1 3.61 28.37 -40.37
C MET A 1 4.57 27.19 -40.43
N LEU A 2 5.74 27.29 -41.09
CA LEU A 2 6.72 26.19 -41.11
C LEU A 2 7.28 25.85 -39.71
N SER A 3 7.57 26.87 -38.90
CA SER A 3 8.06 26.70 -37.52
C SER A 3 7.02 26.03 -36.61
N THR A 4 5.75 26.46 -36.69
CA THR A 4 4.65 25.86 -35.92
C THR A 4 4.39 24.41 -36.31
N LEU A 5 4.49 24.08 -37.60
CA LEU A 5 4.36 22.71 -38.09
C LEU A 5 5.51 21.83 -37.59
N LEU A 6 6.75 22.34 -37.64
CA LEU A 6 7.93 21.64 -37.14
C LEU A 6 7.80 21.32 -35.64
N TRP A 7 7.37 22.29 -34.82
CA TRP A 7 7.15 22.08 -33.39
C TRP A 7 6.04 21.08 -33.10
N LEU A 8 4.95 21.08 -33.89
CA LEU A 8 3.88 20.08 -33.76
C LEU A 8 4.35 18.68 -34.14
N VAL A 9 5.13 18.54 -35.21
CA VAL A 9 5.72 17.25 -35.62
C VAL A 9 6.69 16.75 -34.55
N LEU A 10 7.56 17.62 -34.03
CA LEU A 10 8.49 17.27 -32.96
C LEU A 10 7.74 16.84 -31.68
N ALA A 11 6.71 17.59 -31.28
CA ALA A 11 5.87 17.24 -30.14
C ALA A 11 5.19 15.88 -30.34
N LEU A 12 4.69 15.60 -31.54
CA LEU A 12 4.08 14.31 -31.88
C LEU A 12 5.12 13.17 -31.84
N VAL A 13 6.32 13.38 -32.38
CA VAL A 13 7.42 12.38 -32.33
C VAL A 13 7.82 12.09 -30.88
N VAL A 14 7.97 13.11 -30.04
CA VAL A 14 8.24 12.94 -28.61
C VAL A 14 7.09 12.18 -27.95
N LEU A 15 5.84 12.56 -28.22
CA LEU A 15 4.68 11.91 -27.62
C LEU A 15 4.57 10.43 -28.04
N VAL A 16 4.87 10.10 -29.30
CA VAL A 16 4.84 8.70 -29.78
C VAL A 16 5.99 7.89 -29.18
N THR A 17 7.22 8.42 -29.21
CA THR A 17 8.43 7.70 -28.75
C THR A 17 8.54 7.62 -27.23
N GLN A 18 8.08 8.63 -26.51
CA GLN A 18 8.15 8.74 -25.04
C GLN A 18 6.81 8.53 -24.34
N SER A 19 5.73 8.21 -25.07
CA SER A 19 4.39 7.97 -24.52
C SER A 19 4.40 7.09 -23.28
N TYR A 20 5.09 5.95 -23.35
CA TYR A 20 5.23 5.02 -22.24
C TYR A 20 5.88 5.68 -21.02
N THR A 21 7.03 6.32 -21.22
CA THR A 21 7.79 7.02 -20.17
C THR A 21 6.95 8.11 -19.53
N ILE A 22 6.29 8.95 -20.33
CA ILE A 22 5.45 10.06 -19.86
C ILE A 22 4.31 9.54 -18.98
N VAL A 23 3.59 8.50 -19.44
CA VAL A 23 2.48 7.94 -18.67
C VAL A 23 2.97 7.28 -17.39
N ILE A 24 4.08 6.53 -17.40
CA ILE A 24 4.64 5.95 -16.18
C ILE A 24 5.04 7.03 -15.17
N HIS A 25 5.68 8.12 -15.62
CA HIS A 25 6.03 9.24 -14.75
C HIS A 25 4.79 9.96 -14.20
N PHE A 26 3.76 10.12 -15.03
CA PHE A 26 2.48 10.68 -14.60
C PHE A 26 1.78 9.80 -13.56
N LEU A 27 1.66 8.49 -13.81
CA LEU A 27 1.09 7.54 -12.85
C LEU A 27 1.88 7.52 -11.54
N ARG A 28 3.21 7.57 -11.63
CA ARG A 28 4.08 7.68 -10.45
C ARG A 28 3.84 8.96 -9.68
N LEU A 29 3.69 10.10 -10.37
CA LEU A 29 3.33 11.39 -9.75
C LEU A 29 1.99 11.29 -9.03
N LEU A 30 0.97 10.69 -9.65
CA LEU A 30 -0.33 10.48 -9.01
C LEU A 30 -0.21 9.62 -7.75
N LEU A 31 0.55 8.53 -7.80
CA LEU A 31 0.79 7.66 -6.64
C LEU A 31 1.54 8.38 -5.52
N HIS A 32 2.56 9.19 -5.81
CA HIS A 32 3.32 9.93 -4.80
C HIS A 32 2.58 11.18 -4.27
N THR A 33 1.56 11.64 -5.00
CA THR A 33 0.62 12.65 -4.52
C THR A 33 -0.38 11.99 -3.57
N TYR A 34 -0.93 10.83 -3.96
CA TYR A 34 -1.91 10.08 -3.18
C TYR A 34 -1.32 9.45 -1.91
N PHE A 35 -0.24 8.68 -2.03
CA PHE A 35 0.49 8.11 -0.91
C PHE A 35 1.59 9.06 -0.47
N ARG A 36 1.61 9.39 0.82
CA ARG A 36 2.63 10.25 1.42
C ARG A 36 4.01 9.61 1.40
N LYS A 37 4.06 8.29 1.57
CA LYS A 37 5.32 7.54 1.59
C LYS A 37 5.12 6.19 0.91
N ILE A 38 5.97 5.92 -0.08
CA ILE A 38 6.13 4.63 -0.74
C ILE A 38 7.57 4.19 -0.40
N VAL A 39 7.72 3.11 0.36
CA VAL A 39 9.04 2.62 0.79
C VAL A 39 9.27 1.23 0.25
N VAL A 40 10.45 1.01 -0.34
CA VAL A 40 10.84 -0.24 -0.96
C VAL A 40 11.92 -0.93 -0.13
N TYR A 41 11.73 -2.21 0.17
CA TYR A 41 12.64 -3.06 0.92
C TYR A 41 12.97 -4.33 0.14
N GLY A 42 14.06 -4.98 0.51
CA GLY A 42 14.44 -6.28 -0.07
C GLY A 42 14.92 -6.20 -1.52
N LEU A 43 15.26 -5.02 -2.04
CA LEU A 43 15.64 -4.82 -3.45
C LEU A 43 16.82 -5.72 -3.90
N ASN A 44 17.66 -6.19 -2.99
CA ASN A 44 18.72 -7.16 -3.28
C ASN A 44 18.18 -8.52 -3.78
N ASN A 45 16.93 -8.84 -3.48
CA ASN A 45 16.25 -10.05 -3.96
C ASN A 45 15.65 -9.86 -5.37
N PHE A 46 15.65 -8.63 -5.91
CA PHE A 46 15.12 -8.34 -7.23
C PHE A 46 16.22 -8.42 -8.29
N PRO A 47 16.18 -9.39 -9.24
CA PRO A 47 17.20 -9.52 -10.26
C PRO A 47 17.28 -8.30 -11.17
N ARG A 48 18.51 -7.78 -11.35
CA ARG A 48 18.78 -6.60 -12.18
C ARG A 48 18.65 -6.86 -13.68
N GLU A 49 18.78 -8.11 -14.10
CA GLU A 49 18.75 -8.55 -15.50
C GLU A 49 18.07 -9.92 -15.62
N GLY A 50 17.78 -10.34 -16.85
CA GLY A 50 17.16 -11.64 -17.14
C GLY A 50 15.65 -11.70 -16.92
N PRO A 51 15.00 -12.83 -17.18
CA PRO A 51 13.56 -12.99 -16.99
C PRO A 51 13.21 -13.00 -15.49
N VAL A 52 12.12 -12.35 -15.08
CA VAL A 52 11.64 -12.37 -13.67
C VAL A 52 10.13 -12.44 -13.63
N ILE A 53 9.59 -13.32 -12.78
CA ILE A 53 8.18 -13.28 -12.39
C ILE A 53 8.08 -12.61 -11.02
N LEU A 54 7.41 -11.46 -10.93
CA LEU A 54 7.07 -10.82 -9.65
C LEU A 54 5.68 -11.28 -9.20
N CYS A 55 5.57 -11.68 -7.94
CA CYS A 55 4.33 -12.20 -7.34
C CYS A 55 3.85 -11.33 -6.18
N PRO A 56 3.17 -10.21 -6.48
CA PRO A 56 2.51 -9.39 -5.46
C PRO A 56 1.23 -10.02 -4.91
N ASN A 57 0.92 -9.76 -3.64
CA ASN A 57 -0.45 -9.85 -3.12
C ASN A 57 -1.34 -8.74 -3.72
N HIS A 58 -2.67 -8.88 -3.65
CA HIS A 58 -3.60 -7.98 -4.35
C HIS A 58 -4.63 -7.22 -3.48
N PRO A 59 -4.21 -6.38 -2.51
CA PRO A 59 -5.15 -5.72 -1.61
C PRO A 59 -5.85 -4.47 -2.19
N ASN A 60 -5.41 -3.86 -3.29
CA ASN A 60 -5.85 -2.53 -3.75
C ASN A 60 -6.16 -2.44 -5.26
N MET A 61 -6.63 -3.54 -5.86
CA MET A 61 -7.02 -3.61 -7.28
C MET A 61 -5.96 -3.01 -8.21
N LEU A 62 -6.37 -2.22 -9.21
CA LEU A 62 -5.50 -1.61 -10.22
C LEU A 62 -4.36 -0.77 -9.63
N VAL A 63 -4.53 -0.20 -8.42
CA VAL A 63 -3.47 0.59 -7.78
C VAL A 63 -2.25 -0.28 -7.45
N ASP A 64 -2.45 -1.55 -7.11
CA ASP A 64 -1.34 -2.48 -6.88
C ASP A 64 -0.51 -2.65 -8.15
N ALA A 65 -1.16 -2.91 -9.29
CA ALA A 65 -0.49 -3.11 -10.57
C ALA A 65 0.31 -1.87 -10.98
N ILE A 66 -0.29 -0.68 -10.89
CA ILE A 66 0.38 0.58 -11.25
C ILE A 66 1.55 0.86 -10.29
N LEU A 67 1.38 0.60 -9.00
CA LEU A 67 2.43 0.78 -8.01
C LEU A 67 3.64 -0.13 -8.32
N VAL A 68 3.42 -1.41 -8.56
CA VAL A 68 4.49 -2.35 -8.91
C VAL A 68 5.14 -1.94 -10.24
N MET A 69 4.35 -1.64 -11.28
CA MET A 69 4.89 -1.25 -12.59
C MET A 69 5.77 0.01 -12.49
N THR A 70 5.31 1.05 -11.80
CA THR A 70 6.06 2.31 -11.69
C THR A 70 7.37 2.14 -10.91
N GLU A 71 7.40 1.29 -9.87
CA GLU A 71 8.64 0.98 -9.15
C GLU A 71 9.57 0.07 -9.99
N VAL A 72 9.05 -0.90 -10.73
CA VAL A 72 9.88 -1.73 -11.64
C VAL A 72 10.57 -0.88 -12.71
N VAL A 73 9.85 0.07 -13.34
CA VAL A 73 10.44 1.01 -14.31
C VAL A 73 11.48 1.92 -13.64
N ARG A 74 11.21 2.39 -12.42
CA ARG A 74 12.17 3.19 -11.65
C ARG A 74 13.51 2.47 -11.45
N TYR A 75 13.48 1.15 -11.33
CA TYR A 75 14.68 0.31 -11.20
C TYR A 75 15.25 -0.17 -12.54
N GLY A 76 14.82 0.43 -13.67
CA GLY A 76 15.42 0.20 -14.99
C GLY A 76 14.96 -1.09 -15.68
N ARG A 77 13.82 -1.64 -15.27
CA ARG A 77 13.27 -2.90 -15.80
C ARG A 77 11.94 -2.64 -16.50
N ASN A 78 11.58 -3.49 -17.45
CA ASN A 78 10.32 -3.36 -18.21
C ASN A 78 9.24 -4.26 -17.60
N PRO A 79 8.20 -3.71 -16.94
CA PRO A 79 7.12 -4.50 -16.40
C PRO A 79 6.05 -4.82 -17.44
N TYR A 80 5.54 -6.04 -17.35
CA TYR A 80 4.32 -6.50 -17.98
C TYR A 80 3.40 -7.06 -16.90
N VAL A 81 2.09 -6.98 -17.06
CA VAL A 81 1.14 -7.40 -16.03
C VAL A 81 0.00 -8.20 -16.63
N TRP A 82 -0.40 -9.27 -15.96
CA TRP A 82 -1.64 -9.96 -16.29
C TRP A 82 -2.86 -9.13 -15.89
N ALA A 83 -3.75 -8.89 -16.84
CA ALA A 83 -4.95 -8.09 -16.67
C ALA A 83 -6.19 -8.86 -17.14
N LYS A 84 -7.34 -8.59 -16.49
CA LYS A 84 -8.62 -9.22 -16.79
C LYS A 84 -9.00 -9.05 -18.27
N GLY A 85 -9.31 -10.15 -18.94
CA GLY A 85 -9.60 -10.17 -20.38
C GLY A 85 -10.75 -9.26 -20.81
N SER A 86 -11.76 -9.05 -19.96
CA SER A 86 -12.90 -8.16 -20.26
C SER A 86 -12.47 -6.69 -20.47
N LEU A 87 -11.32 -6.27 -19.93
CA LEU A 87 -10.76 -4.93 -20.14
C LEU A 87 -10.29 -4.70 -21.58
N PHE A 88 -10.10 -5.78 -22.36
CA PHE A 88 -9.63 -5.75 -23.74
C PHE A 88 -10.78 -5.88 -24.77
N SER A 89 -12.04 -5.85 -24.32
CA SER A 89 -13.22 -5.95 -25.17
C SER A 89 -13.31 -4.81 -26.20
N ASN A 90 -12.91 -3.59 -25.82
CA ASN A 90 -12.85 -2.44 -26.71
C ASN A 90 -11.50 -2.40 -27.46
N PRO A 91 -11.46 -2.30 -28.81
CA PRO A 91 -10.23 -2.27 -29.59
C PRO A 91 -9.24 -1.16 -29.19
N ILE A 92 -9.75 0.03 -28.85
CA ILE A 92 -8.92 1.17 -28.43
C ILE A 92 -8.31 0.88 -27.05
N ALA A 93 -9.13 0.42 -26.10
CA ALA A 93 -8.65 0.05 -24.78
C ALA A 93 -7.61 -1.08 -24.85
N SER A 94 -7.88 -2.10 -25.69
CA SER A 94 -6.98 -3.23 -25.94
C SER A 94 -5.63 -2.77 -26.51
N PHE A 95 -5.64 -1.87 -27.49
CA PHE A 95 -4.42 -1.29 -28.06
C PHE A 95 -3.59 -0.54 -26.99
N VAL A 96 -4.25 0.31 -26.21
CA VAL A 96 -3.62 1.09 -25.15
C VAL A 96 -3.04 0.18 -24.06
N LEU A 97 -3.83 -0.75 -23.53
CA LEU A 97 -3.41 -1.69 -22.49
C LEU A 97 -2.22 -2.55 -22.91
N LYS A 98 -2.24 -3.09 -24.14
CA LYS A 98 -1.11 -3.86 -24.68
C LYS A 98 0.16 -3.03 -24.81
N ARG A 99 0.04 -1.76 -25.20
CA ARG A 99 1.18 -0.83 -25.29
C ARG A 99 1.80 -0.53 -23.92
N PHE A 100 1.00 -0.59 -22.85
CA PHE A 100 1.46 -0.46 -21.47
C PHE A 100 1.93 -1.77 -20.84
N GLY A 101 2.02 -2.86 -21.61
CA GLY A 101 2.52 -4.15 -21.13
C GLY A 101 1.46 -5.01 -20.43
N ALA A 102 0.17 -4.69 -20.58
CA ALA A 102 -0.89 -5.54 -20.05
C ALA A 102 -1.15 -6.75 -20.97
N VAL A 103 -1.22 -7.93 -20.38
CA VAL A 103 -1.47 -9.21 -21.05
C VAL A 103 -2.88 -9.69 -20.68
N PRO A 104 -3.78 -9.93 -21.65
CA PRO A 104 -5.13 -10.38 -21.36
C PRO A 104 -5.13 -11.81 -20.80
N VAL A 105 -5.82 -12.01 -19.68
CA VAL A 105 -6.04 -13.31 -19.06
C VAL A 105 -7.54 -13.58 -18.99
N TYR A 106 -7.94 -14.73 -19.51
CA TYR A 106 -9.32 -15.21 -19.50
C TYR A 106 -9.46 -16.31 -18.45
N ARG A 107 -10.58 -16.29 -17.71
CA ARG A 107 -10.82 -17.23 -16.62
C ARG A 107 -12.15 -17.94 -16.81
N PRO A 108 -12.24 -19.24 -16.49
CA PRO A 108 -13.49 -19.98 -16.64
C PRO A 108 -14.56 -19.46 -15.67
N ARG A 109 -15.83 -19.53 -16.09
CA ARG A 109 -16.98 -19.39 -15.19
C ARG A 109 -16.90 -20.47 -14.10
N ARG A 110 -17.04 -20.08 -12.83
CA ARG A 110 -17.27 -21.02 -11.72
C ARG A 110 -18.43 -20.52 -10.86
N ASN A 111 -19.12 -21.46 -10.20
CA ASN A 111 -20.36 -21.28 -9.45
C ASN A 111 -20.39 -20.02 -8.55
N GLU A 112 -21.60 -19.50 -8.36
CA GLU A 112 -21.98 -18.21 -7.73
C GLU A 112 -21.37 -17.91 -6.34
N ASN A 113 -20.75 -18.89 -5.66
CA ASN A 113 -20.23 -18.78 -4.30
C ASN A 113 -18.73 -18.43 -4.19
N SER A 114 -18.04 -18.10 -5.29
CA SER A 114 -16.64 -17.67 -5.27
C SER A 114 -16.52 -16.15 -5.35
N LEU A 115 -15.66 -15.54 -4.52
CA LEU A 115 -15.27 -14.11 -4.58
C LEU A 115 -14.47 -13.73 -5.85
N ALA A 116 -14.51 -14.56 -6.89
CA ALA A 116 -13.75 -14.36 -8.11
C ALA A 116 -14.69 -13.83 -9.19
N ASP A 117 -14.31 -12.73 -9.82
CA ASP A 117 -15.10 -12.15 -10.90
C ASP A 117 -15.35 -13.13 -12.05
N VAL A 118 -16.55 -13.08 -12.63
CA VAL A 118 -16.88 -13.73 -13.89
C VAL A 118 -16.20 -12.97 -15.03
N ASP A 119 -15.38 -13.66 -15.83
CA ASP A 119 -14.45 -13.02 -16.77
C ASP A 119 -14.67 -13.36 -18.25
N SER A 120 -15.45 -14.39 -18.61
CA SER A 120 -15.75 -14.69 -20.02
C SER A 120 -16.95 -15.62 -20.22
N ASP A 121 -17.68 -15.41 -21.32
CA ASP A 121 -18.73 -16.32 -21.83
C ASP A 121 -18.18 -17.32 -22.86
N MET A 122 -16.86 -17.44 -22.95
CA MET A 122 -16.16 -18.30 -23.90
C MET A 122 -16.39 -19.78 -23.60
N THR A 123 -16.45 -20.58 -24.65
CA THR A 123 -16.48 -22.05 -24.55
C THR A 123 -15.17 -22.58 -23.95
N PRO A 124 -15.16 -23.80 -23.37
CA PRO A 124 -13.94 -24.39 -22.82
C PRO A 124 -12.78 -24.47 -23.84
N GLU A 125 -13.07 -24.78 -25.10
CA GLU A 125 -12.07 -24.89 -26.17
C GLU A 125 -11.46 -23.52 -26.52
N GLU A 126 -12.29 -22.49 -26.66
CA GLU A 126 -11.84 -21.12 -26.91
C GLU A 126 -11.01 -20.59 -25.74
N LEU A 127 -11.42 -20.88 -24.51
CA LEU A 127 -10.67 -20.52 -23.31
C LEU A 127 -9.30 -21.21 -23.27
N GLU A 128 -9.24 -22.48 -23.65
CA GLU A 128 -7.97 -23.21 -23.71
C GLU A 128 -7.05 -22.63 -24.79
N ALA A 129 -7.58 -22.33 -25.98
CA ALA A 129 -6.83 -21.67 -27.05
C ALA A 129 -6.30 -20.29 -26.63
N ALA A 130 -7.15 -19.49 -25.96
CA ALA A 130 -6.77 -18.20 -25.41
C ALA A 130 -5.69 -18.32 -24.33
N ASN A 131 -5.79 -19.32 -23.44
CA ASN A 131 -4.77 -19.61 -22.45
C ASN A 131 -3.44 -20.00 -23.10
N ARG A 132 -3.43 -20.89 -24.10
CA ARG A 132 -2.19 -21.25 -24.83
C ARG A 132 -1.52 -20.02 -25.45
N THR A 133 -2.32 -19.17 -26.10
CA THR A 133 -1.82 -17.91 -26.71
C THR A 133 -1.23 -16.97 -25.67
N MET A 134 -1.91 -16.81 -24.53
CA MET A 134 -1.45 -15.97 -23.43
C MET A 134 -0.15 -16.50 -22.81
N PHE A 135 -0.01 -17.83 -22.65
CA PHE A 135 1.20 -18.45 -22.14
C PHE A 135 2.38 -18.23 -23.08
N GLN A 136 2.22 -18.50 -24.37
CA GLN A 136 3.25 -18.26 -25.39
C GLN A 136 3.69 -16.79 -25.43
N TYR A 137 2.74 -15.86 -25.37
CA TYR A 137 3.05 -14.43 -25.32
C TYR A 137 3.85 -14.08 -24.05
N THR A 138 3.40 -14.57 -22.89
CA THR A 138 4.09 -14.33 -21.61
C THR A 138 5.50 -14.90 -21.62
N TRP A 139 5.71 -16.10 -22.16
CA TRP A 139 7.05 -16.67 -22.27
C TRP A 139 7.95 -15.86 -23.19
N ARG A 140 7.44 -15.34 -24.32
CA ARG A 140 8.19 -14.44 -25.19
C ARG A 140 8.58 -13.14 -24.48
N VAL A 141 7.69 -12.57 -23.67
CA VAL A 141 7.98 -11.39 -22.85
C VAL A 141 9.11 -11.70 -21.87
N LEU A 142 9.03 -12.83 -21.16
CA LEU A 142 10.05 -13.26 -20.22
C LEU A 142 11.40 -13.50 -20.92
N ASP A 143 11.43 -14.24 -22.03
CA ASP A 143 12.65 -14.53 -22.79
C ASP A 143 13.38 -13.25 -23.25
N GLY A 144 12.64 -12.17 -23.52
CA GLY A 144 13.19 -10.83 -23.77
C GLY A 144 13.84 -10.15 -22.55
N GLY A 145 13.99 -10.83 -21.40
CA GLY A 145 14.61 -10.31 -20.19
C GLY A 145 13.71 -9.35 -19.38
N ASN A 146 12.41 -9.36 -19.65
CA ASN A 146 11.44 -8.46 -19.01
C ASN A 146 10.89 -9.05 -17.70
N VAL A 147 10.15 -8.21 -16.97
CA VAL A 147 9.52 -8.56 -15.70
C VAL A 147 8.04 -8.81 -15.93
N MET A 148 7.54 -9.99 -15.55
CA MET A 148 6.12 -10.32 -15.58
C MET A 148 5.53 -10.25 -14.17
N VAL A 149 4.55 -9.38 -13.96
CA VAL A 149 3.84 -9.19 -12.69
C VAL A 149 2.56 -10.02 -12.71
N LEU A 150 2.50 -11.02 -11.83
CA LEU A 150 1.42 -11.98 -11.74
C LEU A 150 0.82 -11.97 -10.32
N PHE A 151 -0.47 -11.65 -10.19
CA PHE A 151 -1.19 -11.71 -8.91
C PHE A 151 -1.73 -13.14 -8.69
N PRO A 152 -1.10 -13.96 -7.82
CA PRO A 152 -1.38 -15.39 -7.72
C PRO A 152 -2.74 -15.70 -7.09
N GLU A 153 -3.32 -14.78 -6.32
CA GLU A 153 -4.65 -14.91 -5.70
C GLU A 153 -5.78 -14.85 -6.75
N GLY A 154 -5.53 -14.17 -7.87
CA GLY A 154 -6.48 -14.06 -8.98
C GLY A 154 -7.68 -13.12 -8.73
N THR A 155 -7.77 -12.45 -7.58
CA THR A 155 -8.76 -11.39 -7.33
C THR A 155 -8.21 -10.45 -6.26
N SER A 156 -8.74 -9.22 -6.23
CA SER A 156 -8.43 -8.26 -5.17
C SER A 156 -9.32 -8.48 -3.95
N TYR A 157 -8.89 -8.05 -2.77
CA TYR A 157 -9.66 -8.28 -1.54
C TYR A 157 -9.40 -7.26 -0.42
N THR A 158 -10.31 -7.28 0.55
CA THR A 158 -10.14 -6.69 1.88
C THR A 158 -10.31 -7.80 2.91
N ALA A 159 -9.22 -8.42 3.33
CA ALA A 159 -9.22 -9.56 4.25
C ALA A 159 -7.99 -9.48 5.20
N PRO A 160 -8.06 -10.10 6.39
CA PRO A 160 -6.96 -10.09 7.36
C PRO A 160 -5.77 -10.96 6.96
N LYS A 161 -5.93 -11.83 5.96
CA LYS A 161 -4.89 -12.70 5.40
C LYS A 161 -5.01 -12.77 3.89
N MET A 162 -3.92 -13.16 3.24
CA MET A 162 -3.91 -13.50 1.82
C MET A 162 -4.87 -14.63 1.49
N LEU A 163 -5.39 -14.59 0.26
CA LEU A 163 -6.22 -15.66 -0.29
C LEU A 163 -5.34 -16.85 -0.71
N SER A 164 -5.96 -18.02 -0.89
CA SER A 164 -5.26 -19.18 -1.45
C SER A 164 -4.75 -18.89 -2.85
N LEU A 165 -3.50 -19.23 -3.11
CA LEU A 165 -2.89 -19.02 -4.42
C LEU A 165 -3.43 -19.99 -5.48
N ARG A 166 -3.58 -19.48 -6.70
CA ARG A 166 -3.84 -20.29 -7.90
C ARG A 166 -2.52 -20.77 -8.49
N THR A 167 -2.58 -21.89 -9.20
CA THR A 167 -1.40 -22.53 -9.81
C THR A 167 -0.83 -21.81 -11.04
N GLY A 168 -1.51 -20.77 -11.54
CA GLY A 168 -1.17 -20.12 -12.81
C GLY A 168 0.25 -19.56 -12.89
N VAL A 169 0.76 -19.00 -11.78
CA VAL A 169 2.14 -18.49 -11.70
C VAL A 169 3.16 -19.61 -11.84
N VAL A 170 2.99 -20.70 -11.08
CA VAL A 170 3.93 -21.83 -11.12
C VAL A 170 3.87 -22.53 -12.47
N ARG A 171 2.67 -22.72 -13.04
CA ARG A 171 2.50 -23.26 -14.41
C ARG A 171 3.19 -22.39 -15.46
N MET A 172 3.15 -21.06 -15.30
CA MET A 172 3.87 -20.15 -16.18
C MET A 172 5.38 -20.37 -16.09
N ALA A 173 5.90 -20.44 -14.88
CA ALA A 173 7.33 -20.59 -14.61
C ALA A 173 7.86 -21.96 -15.09
N THR A 174 7.19 -23.06 -14.75
CA THR A 174 7.60 -24.41 -15.19
C THR A 174 7.49 -24.56 -16.70
N GLY A 175 6.42 -24.02 -17.30
CA GLY A 175 6.27 -24.01 -18.76
C GLY A 175 7.35 -23.18 -19.46
N PHE A 176 7.77 -22.05 -18.89
CA PHE A 176 8.88 -21.25 -19.41
C PHE A 176 10.19 -22.03 -19.38
N ALA A 177 10.51 -22.63 -18.23
CA ALA A 177 11.71 -23.44 -18.06
C ALA A 177 11.75 -24.61 -19.05
N LYS A 178 10.60 -25.28 -19.28
CA LYS A 178 10.46 -26.36 -20.26
C LYS A 178 10.63 -25.89 -21.71
N HIS A 179 10.13 -24.71 -22.06
CA HIS A 179 10.13 -24.22 -23.44
C HIS A 179 11.45 -23.56 -23.85
N TYR A 180 12.10 -22.83 -22.94
CA TYR A 180 13.29 -22.05 -23.22
C TYR A 180 14.58 -22.64 -22.61
N ASP A 181 14.49 -23.71 -21.83
CA ASP A 181 15.63 -24.34 -21.13
C ASP A 181 16.45 -23.34 -20.31
N LYS A 182 15.74 -22.43 -19.62
CA LYS A 182 16.32 -21.34 -18.81
C LYS A 182 15.73 -21.30 -17.41
N PRO A 183 16.52 -21.00 -16.37
CA PRO A 183 15.98 -20.79 -15.04
C PRO A 183 15.13 -19.52 -14.99
N ILE A 184 14.08 -19.54 -14.18
CA ILE A 184 13.19 -18.40 -13.96
C ILE A 184 12.99 -18.12 -12.47
N PRO A 185 13.46 -16.97 -11.95
CA PRO A 185 13.15 -16.54 -10.60
C PRO A 185 11.71 -16.05 -10.49
N ILE A 186 11.01 -16.59 -9.49
CA ILE A 186 9.73 -16.11 -8.98
C ILE A 186 10.02 -15.34 -7.69
N VAL A 187 9.77 -14.04 -7.66
CA VAL A 187 10.05 -13.16 -6.51
C VAL A 187 8.73 -12.80 -5.83
N PRO A 188 8.48 -13.29 -4.60
CA PRO A 188 7.38 -12.82 -3.77
C PRO A 188 7.48 -11.31 -3.52
N LEU A 189 6.36 -10.59 -3.61
CA LEU A 189 6.33 -9.15 -3.36
C LEU A 189 5.21 -8.81 -2.37
N GLY A 190 5.60 -8.28 -1.21
CA GLY A 190 4.66 -7.85 -0.19
C GLY A 190 4.22 -6.40 -0.37
N LEU A 191 2.95 -6.17 -0.71
CA LEU A 191 2.29 -4.87 -0.70
C LEU A 191 1.54 -4.70 0.63
N ASN A 192 2.15 -3.96 1.56
CA ASN A 192 1.59 -3.70 2.88
C ASN A 192 1.11 -2.26 2.97
N TYR A 193 -0.22 -2.08 2.88
CA TYR A 193 -0.87 -0.79 3.04
C TYR A 193 -1.22 -0.53 4.50
N PHE A 194 -0.86 0.65 5.00
CA PHE A 194 -1.28 1.07 6.34
C PHE A 194 -2.75 1.46 6.36
N ASN A 195 -3.17 2.23 5.35
CA ASN A 195 -4.57 2.47 4.97
C ASN A 195 -4.62 2.62 3.45
N LYS A 196 -5.31 1.73 2.75
CA LYS A 196 -5.24 1.68 1.28
C LYS A 196 -6.11 2.72 0.57
N ASP A 197 -7.20 3.15 1.20
CA ASP A 197 -8.23 4.04 0.65
C ASP A 197 -8.16 5.49 1.18
N HIS A 198 -7.21 5.78 2.08
CA HIS A 198 -7.01 7.10 2.67
C HIS A 198 -5.93 7.90 1.92
N PHE A 199 -6.26 9.14 1.55
CA PHE A 199 -5.30 10.08 0.99
C PHE A 199 -4.19 10.39 2.01
N ARG A 200 -2.96 10.53 1.52
CA ARG A 200 -1.72 10.72 2.29
C ARG A 200 -1.38 9.58 3.26
N SER A 201 -1.91 8.37 3.01
CA SER A 201 -1.47 7.16 3.70
C SER A 201 -0.09 6.68 3.22
N GLN A 202 0.38 5.57 3.77
CA GLN A 202 1.67 4.96 3.46
C GLN A 202 1.48 3.52 2.97
N VAL A 203 2.38 3.11 2.07
CA VAL A 203 2.52 1.74 1.59
C VAL A 203 3.99 1.33 1.61
N THR A 204 4.25 0.06 1.89
CA THR A 204 5.58 -0.53 1.76
C THR A 204 5.54 -1.67 0.76
N LEU A 205 6.58 -1.75 -0.08
CA LEU A 205 6.84 -2.85 -0.98
C LEU A 205 8.04 -3.63 -0.45
N GLU A 206 7.90 -4.94 -0.26
CA GLU A 206 9.00 -5.79 0.19
C GLU A 206 9.25 -6.94 -0.79
N PHE A 207 10.41 -6.94 -1.43
CA PHE A 207 10.85 -8.03 -2.29
C PHE A 207 11.39 -9.18 -1.44
N GLY A 208 10.71 -10.32 -1.46
CA GLY A 208 11.10 -11.54 -0.76
C GLY A 208 12.17 -12.34 -1.51
N PRO A 209 12.81 -13.35 -0.86
CA PRO A 209 13.81 -14.19 -1.49
C PRO A 209 13.25 -14.95 -2.71
N PRO A 210 13.96 -14.96 -3.86
CA PRO A 210 13.47 -15.61 -5.07
C PRO A 210 13.34 -17.13 -4.89
N MET A 211 12.28 -17.69 -5.45
CA MET A 211 12.11 -19.12 -5.71
C MET A 211 12.50 -19.36 -7.17
N ILE A 212 13.57 -20.13 -7.41
CA ILE A 212 14.09 -20.34 -8.77
C ILE A 212 13.54 -21.67 -9.30
N ILE A 213 12.82 -21.61 -10.42
CA ILE A 213 12.43 -22.81 -11.18
C ILE A 213 13.51 -23.07 -12.22
N THR A 214 14.17 -24.22 -12.15
CA THR A 214 15.24 -24.61 -13.08
C THR A 214 14.76 -25.60 -14.13
N PRO A 215 15.47 -25.73 -15.27
CA PRO A 215 15.21 -26.78 -16.23
C PRO A 215 15.30 -28.19 -15.63
N ASP A 216 16.27 -28.44 -14.75
CA ASP A 216 16.43 -29.74 -14.08
C ASP A 216 15.18 -30.15 -13.28
N MET A 217 14.53 -29.18 -12.61
CA MET A 217 13.30 -29.46 -11.86
C MET A 217 12.14 -29.92 -12.75
N VAL A 218 12.06 -29.40 -13.98
CA VAL A 218 11.00 -29.79 -14.93
C VAL A 218 11.37 -31.03 -15.74
N GLN A 219 12.66 -31.37 -15.85
CA GLN A 219 13.13 -32.60 -16.49
C GLN A 219 13.14 -33.81 -15.54
N HIS A 220 13.13 -33.59 -14.23
CA HIS A 220 13.10 -34.65 -13.22
C HIS A 220 11.89 -35.58 -13.37
N GLU A 221 12.09 -36.87 -13.08
CA GLU A 221 11.06 -37.92 -13.26
C GLU A 221 9.77 -37.59 -12.50
N ASP A 222 9.86 -37.10 -11.26
CA ASP A 222 8.70 -36.68 -10.46
C ASP A 222 7.79 -35.67 -11.18
N PHE A 223 8.38 -34.70 -11.90
CA PHE A 223 7.62 -33.69 -12.63
C PHE A 223 7.00 -34.26 -13.91
N GLN A 224 7.71 -35.16 -14.60
CA GLN A 224 7.21 -35.83 -15.81
C GLN A 224 6.06 -36.80 -15.49
N ASN A 225 6.14 -37.47 -14.33
CA ASN A 225 5.14 -38.43 -13.89
C ASN A 225 3.87 -37.75 -13.38
N ASP A 226 3.98 -36.68 -12.57
CA ASP A 226 2.83 -35.94 -12.04
C ASP A 226 3.09 -34.42 -11.92
N GLU A 227 3.01 -33.75 -13.08
CA GLU A 227 3.15 -32.29 -13.18
C GLU A 227 2.16 -31.57 -12.23
N HIS A 228 0.92 -32.05 -12.12
CA HIS A 228 -0.12 -31.37 -11.37
C HIS A 228 0.19 -31.31 -9.87
N THR A 229 0.62 -32.44 -9.28
CA THR A 229 0.97 -32.51 -7.87
C THR A 229 2.22 -31.68 -7.56
N VAL A 230 3.24 -31.73 -8.41
CA VAL A 230 4.46 -30.92 -8.23
C VAL A 230 4.13 -29.43 -8.31
N VAL A 231 3.36 -29.00 -9.32
CA VAL A 231 2.91 -27.61 -9.46
C VAL A 231 2.12 -27.15 -8.22
N LYS A 232 1.23 -28.00 -7.69
CA LYS A 232 0.45 -27.69 -6.48
C LYS A 232 1.37 -27.52 -5.26
N ARG A 233 2.36 -28.40 -5.08
CA ARG A 233 3.35 -28.31 -4.00
C ARG A 233 4.17 -27.01 -4.10
N LEU A 234 4.70 -26.69 -5.28
CA LEU A 234 5.45 -25.45 -5.52
C LEU A 234 4.57 -24.20 -5.32
N THR A 235 3.27 -24.28 -5.63
CA THR A 235 2.31 -23.19 -5.38
C THR A 235 2.11 -22.95 -3.88
N LEU A 236 2.09 -24.02 -3.07
CA LEU A 236 2.04 -23.91 -1.61
C LEU A 236 3.34 -23.30 -1.06
N GLU A 237 4.50 -23.73 -1.55
CA GLU A 237 5.79 -23.14 -1.17
C GLU A 237 5.85 -21.64 -1.50
N LEU A 238 5.39 -21.23 -2.69
CA LEU A 238 5.24 -19.82 -3.06
C LEU A 238 4.31 -19.08 -2.08
N GLY A 239 3.22 -19.72 -1.66
CA GLY A 239 2.29 -19.21 -0.65
C GLY A 239 2.97 -18.90 0.68
N GLU A 240 3.78 -19.83 1.20
CA GLU A 240 4.56 -19.61 2.43
C GLU A 240 5.51 -18.42 2.28
N ARG A 241 6.29 -18.37 1.18
CA ARG A 241 7.23 -17.27 0.93
C ARG A 241 6.54 -15.91 0.77
N MET A 242 5.32 -15.88 0.25
CA MET A 242 4.53 -14.65 0.17
C MET A 242 3.99 -14.22 1.55
N ARG A 243 3.67 -15.16 2.44
CA ARG A 243 3.29 -14.84 3.84
C ARG A 243 4.43 -14.17 4.60
N ASP A 244 5.68 -14.53 4.32
CA ASP A 244 6.86 -13.92 4.97
C ASP A 244 7.04 -12.43 4.67
N VAL A 245 6.45 -11.93 3.57
CA VAL A 245 6.53 -10.52 3.16
C VAL A 245 5.19 -9.77 3.31
N THR A 246 4.16 -10.43 3.84
CA THR A 246 2.82 -9.84 4.00
C THR A 246 2.31 -9.97 5.42
N LEU A 247 1.37 -9.09 5.81
CA LEU A 247 0.67 -9.21 7.08
C LEU A 247 -0.51 -10.17 6.96
N ASN A 248 -0.54 -11.23 7.77
CA ASN A 248 -1.56 -12.28 7.76
C ASN A 248 -2.03 -12.59 9.17
N ALA A 249 -3.34 -12.55 9.38
CA ALA A 249 -4.02 -12.98 10.60
C ALA A 249 -5.34 -13.72 10.27
N SER A 250 -5.80 -14.51 11.23
CA SER A 250 -7.12 -15.16 11.24
C SER A 250 -8.27 -14.15 11.13
N ASP A 251 -8.17 -13.01 11.84
CA ASP A 251 -9.20 -11.98 11.92
C ASP A 251 -8.62 -10.55 12.12
N PHE A 252 -9.43 -9.51 11.87
CA PHE A 252 -8.98 -8.12 12.03
C PHE A 252 -8.72 -7.73 13.49
N THR A 253 -9.46 -8.30 14.45
CA THR A 253 -9.26 -8.06 15.89
C THR A 253 -7.87 -8.52 16.33
N THR A 254 -7.39 -9.65 15.79
CA THR A 254 -6.01 -10.11 16.03
C THR A 254 -4.96 -9.15 15.47
N ILE A 255 -5.18 -8.57 14.29
CA ILE A 255 -4.32 -7.50 13.75
C ILE A 255 -4.31 -6.28 14.68
N HIS A 256 -5.48 -5.87 15.18
CA HIS A 256 -5.60 -4.72 16.08
C HIS A 256 -4.89 -4.97 17.42
N ALA A 257 -5.08 -6.15 18.01
CA ALA A 257 -4.37 -6.56 19.22
C ALA A 257 -2.85 -6.55 19.01
N ALA A 258 -2.36 -7.18 17.94
CA ALA A 258 -0.94 -7.27 17.64
C ALA A 258 -0.30 -5.88 17.38
N ARG A 259 -1.01 -4.98 16.71
CA ARG A 259 -0.56 -3.59 16.52
C ARG A 259 -0.46 -2.83 17.83
N MET A 260 -1.42 -3.02 18.75
CA MET A 260 -1.38 -2.38 20.06
C MET A 260 -0.28 -2.98 20.94
N MET A 261 -0.17 -4.31 21.00
CA MET A 261 0.94 -4.99 21.68
C MET A 261 2.30 -4.53 21.18
N ARG A 262 2.48 -4.37 19.86
CA ARG A 262 3.71 -3.80 19.30
C ARG A 262 4.01 -2.41 19.86
N ARG A 263 2.99 -1.54 19.98
CA ARG A 263 3.17 -0.17 20.51
C ARG A 263 3.57 -0.20 21.99
N LEU A 264 2.89 -1.04 22.77
CA LEU A 264 3.20 -1.29 24.18
C LEU A 264 4.63 -1.83 24.35
N TYR A 265 5.01 -2.82 23.54
CA TYR A 265 6.34 -3.44 23.55
C TYR A 265 7.49 -2.46 23.33
N LEU A 266 7.38 -1.62 22.30
CA LEU A 266 8.46 -0.70 21.93
C LEU A 266 8.69 0.38 23.02
N ASN A 267 7.66 0.66 23.83
CA ASN A 267 7.62 1.48 25.05
C ASN A 267 8.41 2.81 25.07
N THR A 268 8.85 3.32 23.92
CA THR A 268 9.83 4.41 23.82
C THR A 268 9.48 5.38 22.69
N PRO A 269 9.63 6.70 22.89
CA PRO A 269 9.53 7.67 21.80
C PRO A 269 10.68 7.48 20.80
N GLY A 270 10.37 6.80 19.69
CA GLY A 270 11.25 6.55 18.56
C GLY A 270 10.47 5.91 17.42
N THR A 271 10.97 6.02 16.20
CA THR A 271 10.35 5.35 15.05
C THR A 271 11.24 4.22 14.59
N ILE A 272 10.68 3.01 14.50
CA ILE A 272 11.32 1.92 13.75
C ILE A 272 10.97 2.05 12.27
N ASP A 273 11.78 1.39 11.45
CA ASP A 273 11.52 1.31 10.03
C ASP A 273 10.19 0.60 9.74
N ALA A 274 9.47 1.02 8.70
CA ALA A 274 8.12 0.52 8.43
C ALA A 274 8.10 -0.98 8.07
N ASN A 275 9.19 -1.53 7.53
CA ASN A 275 9.32 -2.97 7.33
C ASN A 275 9.39 -3.73 8.67
N LYS A 276 10.20 -3.22 9.60
CA LYS A 276 10.32 -3.79 10.95
C LYS A 276 9.01 -3.70 11.71
N GLU A 277 8.22 -2.64 11.50
CA GLU A 277 6.86 -2.54 12.05
C GLU A 277 5.96 -3.68 11.59
N VAL A 278 5.92 -3.95 10.28
CA VAL A 278 5.10 -5.03 9.70
C VAL A 278 5.58 -6.38 10.20
N ARG A 279 6.90 -6.65 10.14
CA ARG A 279 7.48 -7.92 10.60
C ARG A 279 7.26 -8.19 12.08
N LEU A 280 7.47 -7.19 12.95
CA LEU A 280 7.20 -7.34 14.39
C LEU A 280 5.72 -7.59 14.66
N THR A 281 4.82 -6.91 13.94
CA THR A 281 3.38 -7.22 14.04
C THR A 281 3.08 -8.65 13.61
N GLN A 282 3.69 -9.16 12.53
CA GLN A 282 3.50 -10.54 12.11
C GLN A 282 4.00 -11.55 13.15
N TYR A 283 5.16 -11.30 13.78
CA TYR A 283 5.65 -12.15 14.87
C TYR A 283 4.68 -12.20 16.05
N ILE A 284 4.09 -11.06 16.42
CA ILE A 284 3.09 -11.00 17.48
C ILE A 284 1.81 -11.72 17.06
N ILE A 285 1.35 -11.60 15.81
CA ILE A 285 0.20 -12.37 15.31
C ILE A 285 0.48 -13.87 15.40
N ASN A 286 1.63 -14.32 14.91
CA ASN A 286 2.02 -15.72 14.97
C ASN A 286 2.05 -16.23 16.42
N MET A 287 2.50 -15.41 17.37
CA MET A 287 2.45 -15.72 18.80
C MET A 287 1.02 -15.85 19.32
N LEU A 288 0.11 -14.93 18.94
CA LEU A 288 -1.30 -14.96 19.36
C LEU A 288 -2.08 -16.15 18.77
N GLU A 289 -1.68 -16.63 17.60
CA GLU A 289 -2.38 -17.70 16.86
C GLU A 289 -1.73 -19.07 17.01
N LYS A 290 -0.54 -19.16 17.59
CA LYS A 290 0.15 -20.44 17.79
C LYS A 290 -0.64 -21.30 18.78
N GLU A 291 -1.02 -22.49 18.34
CA GLU A 291 -1.55 -23.52 19.24
C GLU A 291 -0.45 -23.96 20.21
N SER A 292 -0.54 -23.52 21.47
CA SER A 292 0.32 -24.05 22.55
C SER A 292 -0.25 -25.38 23.06
N GLN A 293 0.63 -26.32 23.42
CA GLN A 293 0.25 -27.54 24.13
C GLN A 293 0.05 -27.30 25.63
N ASP A 294 0.46 -26.14 26.13
CA ASP A 294 0.30 -25.70 27.50
C ASP A 294 -0.96 -24.82 27.63
N ASP A 295 -1.98 -25.35 28.29
CA ASP A 295 -3.27 -24.68 28.49
C ASP A 295 -3.13 -23.41 29.34
N GLU A 296 -2.21 -23.37 30.31
CA GLU A 296 -1.99 -22.20 31.19
C GLU A 296 -1.42 -21.03 30.39
N GLN A 297 -0.44 -21.34 29.54
CA GLN A 297 0.18 -20.35 28.66
C GLN A 297 -0.81 -19.80 27.62
N LYS A 298 -1.68 -20.66 27.09
CA LYS A 298 -2.75 -20.26 26.16
C LYS A 298 -3.75 -19.33 26.83
N GLU A 299 -4.14 -19.62 28.06
CA GLU A 299 -5.04 -18.77 28.86
C GLU A 299 -4.38 -17.42 29.17
N GLN A 300 -3.09 -17.41 29.52
CA GLN A 300 -2.33 -16.17 29.75
C GLN A 300 -2.30 -15.27 28.51
N ILE A 301 -2.02 -15.82 27.33
CA ILE A 301 -2.01 -15.06 26.06
C ILE A 301 -3.39 -14.48 25.76
N ALA A 302 -4.46 -15.28 25.93
CA ALA A 302 -5.82 -14.83 25.70
C ALA A 302 -6.21 -13.69 26.67
N MET A 303 -5.86 -13.82 27.95
CA MET A 303 -6.11 -12.79 28.96
C MET A 303 -5.40 -11.47 28.61
N ILE A 304 -4.11 -11.52 28.24
CA ILE A 304 -3.35 -10.31 27.87
C ILE A 304 -3.94 -9.69 26.59
N ARG A 305 -4.33 -10.50 25.59
CA ARG A 305 -5.01 -10.03 24.38
C ARG A 305 -6.28 -9.26 24.71
N ASP A 306 -7.12 -9.78 25.59
CA ASP A 306 -8.38 -9.13 25.98
C ASP A 306 -8.14 -7.83 26.76
N LYS A 307 -7.16 -7.80 27.67
CA LYS A 307 -6.77 -6.56 28.35
C LYS A 307 -6.30 -5.50 27.35
N VAL A 308 -5.46 -5.88 26.39
CA VAL A 308 -4.94 -4.96 25.35
C VAL A 308 -6.06 -4.41 24.46
N LEU A 309 -7.05 -5.24 24.11
CA LEU A 309 -8.20 -4.79 23.32
C LEU A 309 -9.10 -3.82 24.11
N ARG A 310 -9.37 -4.10 25.40
CA ARG A 310 -10.10 -3.17 26.27
C ARG A 310 -9.38 -1.84 26.43
N TYR A 311 -8.07 -1.87 26.64
CA TYR A 311 -7.24 -0.68 26.69
C TYR A 311 -7.33 0.15 25.40
N LYS A 312 -7.27 -0.51 24.24
CA LYS A 312 -7.47 0.13 22.93
C LYS A 312 -8.85 0.80 22.83
N GLU A 313 -9.92 0.14 23.26
CA GLU A 313 -11.28 0.71 23.22
C GLU A 313 -11.39 1.96 24.11
N GLN A 314 -10.79 1.95 25.30
CA GLN A 314 -10.77 3.11 26.19
C GLN A 314 -10.00 4.30 25.58
N LEU A 315 -8.86 4.04 24.93
CA LEU A 315 -8.14 5.06 24.17
C LEU A 315 -9.01 5.66 23.05
N GLU A 316 -9.76 4.82 22.33
CA GLU A 316 -10.63 5.25 21.24
C GLU A 316 -11.81 6.10 21.73
N MET A 317 -12.43 5.72 22.86
CA MET A 317 -13.48 6.53 23.50
C MET A 317 -12.99 7.93 23.88
N LEU A 318 -11.74 8.04 24.35
CA LEU A 318 -11.10 9.31 24.68
C LEU A 318 -10.40 9.99 23.50
N ARG A 319 -10.45 9.39 22.29
CA ARG A 319 -9.71 9.85 21.10
C ARG A 319 -8.22 10.12 21.36
N LEU A 320 -7.61 9.32 22.24
CA LEU A 320 -6.20 9.39 22.59
C LEU A 320 -5.40 8.32 21.83
N LYS A 321 -4.14 8.61 21.51
CA LYS A 321 -3.19 7.59 21.05
C LYS A 321 -2.40 7.03 22.22
N ASP A 322 -1.99 5.77 22.13
CA ASP A 322 -1.11 5.12 23.12
C ASP A 322 0.13 5.97 23.46
N GLN A 323 0.84 6.46 22.44
CA GLN A 323 2.05 7.27 22.60
C GLN A 323 1.79 8.58 23.37
N GLU A 324 0.56 9.08 23.34
CA GLU A 324 0.17 10.36 23.94
C GLU A 324 -0.09 10.22 25.45
N VAL A 325 -0.42 9.01 25.94
CA VAL A 325 -0.68 8.73 27.37
C VAL A 325 0.53 9.03 28.25
N ASN A 326 1.73 8.75 27.74
CA ASN A 326 2.99 8.92 28.47
C ASN A 326 3.67 10.27 28.25
N LEU A 327 3.08 11.16 27.44
CA LEU A 327 3.67 12.50 27.27
C LEU A 327 3.59 13.24 28.61
N PRO A 328 4.74 13.70 29.14
CA PRO A 328 4.71 14.50 30.36
C PRO A 328 3.93 15.77 30.06
N VAL A 329 2.87 16.00 30.83
CA VAL A 329 2.21 17.30 30.87
C VAL A 329 3.29 18.30 31.32
N PRO A 330 3.65 19.30 30.51
CA PRO A 330 4.67 20.25 30.89
C PRO A 330 4.25 20.92 32.20
N LYS A 331 5.02 20.76 33.27
CA LYS A 331 4.72 21.39 34.56
C LYS A 331 4.96 22.91 34.53
N GLU A 332 5.80 23.39 33.61
CA GLU A 332 6.24 24.78 33.53
C GLU A 332 5.46 25.62 32.50
N GLN A 333 4.83 24.99 31.51
CA GLN A 333 3.99 25.67 30.52
C GLN A 333 2.52 25.33 30.81
N SER A 334 1.68 26.35 30.96
CA SER A 334 0.24 26.12 31.06
C SER A 334 -0.25 25.37 29.83
N LEU A 335 -1.03 24.30 30.00
CA LEU A 335 -1.67 23.59 28.87
C LEU A 335 -2.50 24.54 28.01
N LEU A 336 -3.05 25.60 28.61
CA LEU A 336 -3.70 26.70 27.92
C LEU A 336 -2.74 27.43 26.96
N GLN A 337 -1.49 27.68 27.37
CA GLN A 337 -0.48 28.32 26.54
C GLN A 337 -0.16 27.46 25.31
N LEU A 338 0.09 26.16 25.50
CA LEU A 338 0.32 25.24 24.37
C LEU A 338 -0.89 25.19 23.43
N PHE A 339 -2.09 25.15 23.97
CA PHE A 339 -3.33 25.20 23.19
C PHE A 339 -3.44 26.51 22.39
N LEU A 340 -3.18 27.65 23.02
CA LEU A 340 -3.19 28.96 22.37
C LEU A 340 -2.11 29.08 21.29
N GLU A 341 -0.89 28.59 21.54
CA GLU A 341 0.17 28.52 20.52
C GLU A 341 -0.28 27.73 19.29
N ARG A 342 -0.94 26.57 19.49
CA ARG A 342 -1.48 25.76 18.37
C ARG A 342 -2.58 26.48 17.60
N ILE A 343 -3.47 27.18 18.30
CA ILE A 343 -4.50 28.01 17.65
C ILE A 343 -3.83 29.14 16.85
N MET A 344 -2.82 29.81 17.40
CA MET A 344 -2.08 30.86 16.67
C MET A 344 -1.40 30.30 15.41
N TYR A 345 -0.76 29.13 15.51
CA TYR A 345 -0.20 28.45 14.33
C TYR A 345 -1.27 28.14 13.27
N LEU A 346 -2.46 27.68 13.67
CA LEU A 346 -3.58 27.47 12.74
C LEU A 346 -4.04 28.80 12.12
N LEU A 347 -4.14 29.87 12.90
CA LEU A 347 -4.54 31.19 12.39
C LEU A 347 -3.57 31.77 11.36
N VAL A 348 -2.28 31.40 11.41
CA VAL A 348 -1.29 31.76 10.38
C VAL A 348 -1.39 30.84 9.15
N LEU A 349 -1.56 29.53 9.37
CA LEU A 349 -1.62 28.55 8.29
C LEU A 349 -2.91 28.63 7.48
N ILE A 350 -4.04 28.96 8.11
CA ILE A 350 -5.36 29.02 7.45
C ILE A 350 -5.34 30.04 6.31
N PRO A 351 -5.01 31.33 6.49
CA PRO A 351 -4.97 32.31 5.40
C PRO A 351 -4.07 31.91 4.23
N LEU A 352 -2.93 31.28 4.51
CA LEU A 352 -2.00 30.80 3.48
C LEU A 352 -2.59 29.62 2.69
N ALA A 353 -3.40 28.79 3.33
CA ALA A 353 -4.10 27.68 2.71
C ALA A 353 -5.44 28.05 2.07
N THR A 354 -6.08 29.14 2.49
CA THR A 354 -7.43 29.53 2.05
C THR A 354 -7.56 29.57 0.53
N PRO A 355 -6.63 30.18 -0.25
CA PRO A 355 -6.73 30.17 -1.71
C PRO A 355 -6.74 28.74 -2.29
N GLY A 356 -5.85 27.88 -1.78
CA GLY A 356 -5.79 26.47 -2.18
C GLY A 356 -7.00 25.67 -1.73
N LEU A 357 -7.54 25.96 -0.55
CA LEU A 357 -8.72 25.28 -0.01
C LEU A 357 -9.97 25.65 -0.81
N LEU A 358 -10.20 26.93 -1.10
CA LEU A 358 -11.31 27.38 -1.94
C LEU A 358 -11.23 26.78 -3.34
N LEU A 359 -10.05 26.78 -3.93
CA LEU A 359 -9.80 26.20 -5.25
C LEU A 359 -10.08 24.70 -5.30
N ASN A 360 -9.69 23.95 -4.26
CA ASN A 360 -9.77 22.49 -4.25
C ASN A 360 -10.98 21.95 -3.47
N PHE A 361 -11.81 22.81 -2.88
CA PHE A 361 -12.98 22.43 -2.09
C PHE A 361 -13.92 21.44 -2.81
N PRO A 362 -14.23 21.60 -4.11
CA PRO A 362 -15.09 20.66 -4.82
C PRO A 362 -14.57 19.21 -4.81
N TYR A 363 -13.25 19.01 -4.76
CA TYR A 363 -12.65 17.67 -4.78
C TYR A 363 -12.89 16.87 -3.51
N TYR A 364 -13.13 17.52 -2.37
CA TYR A 364 -13.51 16.83 -1.14
C TYR A 364 -14.88 16.17 -1.28
N PHE A 365 -15.85 16.90 -1.85
CA PHE A 365 -17.18 16.38 -2.15
C PHE A 365 -17.15 15.31 -3.24
N ILE A 366 -16.34 15.51 -4.29
CA ILE A 366 -16.13 14.49 -5.31
C ILE A 366 -15.51 13.24 -4.69
N GLY A 367 -14.52 13.38 -3.81
CA GLY A 367 -13.86 12.27 -3.14
C GLY A 367 -14.80 11.45 -2.25
N THR A 368 -15.70 12.10 -1.51
CA THR A 368 -16.74 11.39 -0.73
C THR A 368 -17.74 10.69 -1.63
N LYS A 369 -18.16 11.31 -2.74
CA LYS A 369 -19.01 10.66 -3.74
C LYS A 369 -18.32 9.51 -4.48
N MET A 370 -17.02 9.61 -4.74
CA MET A 370 -16.25 8.51 -5.33
C MET A 370 -16.19 7.29 -4.41
N ASN A 371 -16.15 7.50 -3.08
CA ASN A 371 -16.21 6.39 -2.13
C ASN A 371 -17.51 5.58 -2.25
N SER A 372 -18.65 6.24 -2.49
CA SER A 372 -19.93 5.55 -2.65
C SER A 372 -20.06 4.83 -3.99
N LEU A 373 -19.36 5.31 -5.03
CA LEU A 373 -19.35 4.67 -6.36
C LEU A 373 -18.41 3.47 -6.46
N ALA A 374 -17.39 3.41 -5.60
CA ALA A 374 -16.34 2.39 -5.66
C ALA A 374 -16.88 0.95 -5.51
N GLY A 375 -18.02 0.75 -4.85
CA GLY A 375 -18.63 -0.57 -4.60
C GLY A 375 -17.86 -1.43 -3.59
N PHE A 376 -16.54 -1.41 -3.65
CA PHE A 376 -15.60 -2.14 -2.80
C PHE A 376 -14.58 -1.19 -2.15
N VAL A 377 -13.94 -1.63 -1.06
CA VAL A 377 -12.93 -0.80 -0.36
C VAL A 377 -11.63 -0.73 -1.17
N GLU A 378 -11.23 -1.84 -1.79
CA GLU A 378 -10.04 -1.96 -2.64
C GLU A 378 -10.08 -1.11 -3.92
N SER A 379 -11.24 -0.65 -4.37
CA SER A 379 -11.37 0.25 -5.53
C SER A 379 -11.39 1.73 -5.15
N LYS A 380 -11.65 2.11 -3.89
CA LYS A 380 -11.79 3.52 -3.47
C LYS A 380 -10.58 4.38 -3.83
N SER A 381 -9.38 3.83 -3.66
CA SER A 381 -8.12 4.50 -3.98
C SER A 381 -8.00 4.76 -5.48
N MET A 382 -8.33 3.78 -6.31
CA MET A 382 -8.37 3.86 -7.77
C MET A 382 -9.28 5.01 -8.22
N PHE A 383 -10.55 5.01 -7.78
CA PHE A 383 -11.50 6.06 -8.16
C PHE A 383 -10.98 7.46 -7.78
N LYS A 384 -10.42 7.64 -6.58
CA LYS A 384 -9.84 8.92 -6.15
C LYS A 384 -8.65 9.34 -7.01
N ILE A 385 -7.71 8.42 -7.25
CA ILE A 385 -6.47 8.69 -8.01
C ILE A 385 -6.82 9.09 -9.44
N PHE A 386 -7.65 8.32 -10.13
CA PHE A 386 -8.02 8.58 -11.51
C PHE A 386 -8.93 9.80 -11.66
N ALA A 387 -9.91 9.98 -10.77
CA ALA A 387 -10.73 11.18 -10.77
C ALA A 387 -9.87 12.44 -10.55
N ALA A 388 -8.95 12.43 -9.59
CA ALA A 388 -8.03 13.55 -9.39
C ALA A 388 -7.12 13.78 -10.60
N GLY A 389 -6.59 12.70 -11.20
CA GLY A 389 -5.72 12.77 -12.37
C GLY A 389 -6.38 13.38 -13.62
N VAL A 390 -7.70 13.34 -13.73
CA VAL A 390 -8.46 13.94 -14.85
C VAL A 390 -9.07 15.28 -14.47
N LEU A 391 -9.77 15.35 -13.33
CA LEU A 391 -10.56 16.53 -12.94
C LEU A 391 -9.70 17.70 -12.47
N VAL A 392 -8.51 17.44 -11.90
CA VAL A 392 -7.61 18.53 -11.48
C VAL A 392 -7.01 19.25 -12.69
N PRO A 393 -6.38 18.57 -13.66
CA PRO A 393 -5.88 19.24 -14.86
C PRO A 393 -6.99 19.92 -15.67
N LEU A 394 -8.16 19.28 -15.82
CA LEU A 394 -9.27 19.87 -16.57
C LEU A 394 -9.76 21.18 -15.92
N HIS A 395 -9.94 21.18 -14.60
CA HIS A 395 -10.30 22.38 -13.85
C HIS A 395 -9.24 23.48 -14.01
N TRP A 396 -7.95 23.13 -13.96
CA TRP A 396 -6.88 24.10 -14.17
C TRP A 396 -6.91 24.71 -15.57
N VAL A 397 -7.12 23.90 -16.62
CA VAL A 397 -7.26 24.42 -17.99
C VAL A 397 -8.43 25.40 -18.08
N LEU A 398 -9.58 25.06 -17.50
CA LEU A 398 -10.75 25.95 -17.50
C LEU A 398 -10.45 27.28 -16.80
N LEU A 399 -9.77 27.25 -15.64
CA LEU A 399 -9.39 28.46 -14.91
C LEU A 399 -8.38 29.32 -15.66
N ILE A 400 -7.38 28.70 -16.29
CA ILE A 400 -6.38 29.40 -17.11
C ILE A 400 -7.05 30.05 -18.32
N LEU A 401 -7.94 29.34 -19.02
CA LEU A 401 -8.67 29.87 -20.18
C LEU A 401 -9.62 31.00 -19.78
N ALA A 402 -10.35 30.86 -18.68
CA ALA A 402 -11.21 31.93 -18.16
C ALA A 402 -10.39 33.16 -17.77
N THR A 403 -9.27 32.98 -17.07
CA THR A 403 -8.35 34.07 -16.70
C THR A 403 -7.77 34.75 -17.93
N TRP A 404 -7.38 33.98 -18.94
CA TRP A 404 -6.90 34.51 -20.20
C TRP A 404 -7.96 35.38 -20.89
N TYR A 405 -9.20 34.91 -20.94
CA TYR A 405 -10.32 35.61 -21.57
C TYR A 405 -10.69 36.92 -20.84
N PHE A 406 -10.78 36.91 -19.51
CA PHE A 406 -11.25 38.05 -18.73
C PHE A 406 -10.15 39.03 -18.27
N LEU A 407 -8.95 38.52 -17.97
CA LEU A 407 -7.86 39.29 -17.35
C LEU A 407 -6.64 39.42 -18.28
N GLY A 408 -6.56 38.63 -19.35
CA GLY A 408 -5.47 38.64 -20.32
C GLY A 408 -4.34 37.66 -20.01
N SER A 409 -3.38 37.59 -20.95
CA SER A 409 -2.35 36.53 -20.97
C SER A 409 -1.39 36.56 -19.78
N SER A 410 -0.99 37.73 -19.29
CA SER A 410 -0.05 37.85 -18.16
C SER A 410 -0.58 37.20 -16.88
N TYR A 411 -1.86 37.40 -16.58
CA TYR A 411 -2.53 36.78 -15.43
C TYR A 411 -2.72 35.27 -15.63
N ALA A 412 -3.05 34.84 -16.85
CA ALA A 412 -3.17 33.42 -17.17
C ALA A 412 -1.86 32.65 -16.97
N TYR A 413 -0.71 33.23 -17.38
CA TYR A 413 0.60 32.63 -17.15
C TYR A 413 0.95 32.58 -15.65
N THR A 414 0.70 33.67 -14.93
CA THR A 414 0.91 33.71 -13.47
C THR A 414 0.09 32.63 -12.77
N LEU A 415 -1.19 32.45 -13.17
CA LEU A 415 -2.05 31.42 -12.63
C LEU A 415 -1.56 30.02 -12.98
N ALA A 416 -1.16 29.78 -14.23
CA ALA A 416 -0.64 28.47 -14.67
C ALA A 416 0.58 28.01 -13.85
N VAL A 417 1.47 28.94 -13.49
CA VAL A 417 2.63 28.67 -12.62
C VAL A 417 2.20 28.56 -11.15
N GLY A 418 1.22 29.36 -10.71
CA GLY A 418 0.73 29.39 -9.34
C GLY A 418 -0.09 28.16 -8.93
N LEU A 419 -0.88 27.57 -9.83
CA LEU A 419 -1.79 26.45 -9.53
C LEU A 419 -1.09 25.22 -8.91
N PRO A 420 0.05 24.72 -9.45
CA PRO A 420 0.81 23.65 -8.81
C PRO A 420 1.31 24.01 -7.40
N LEU A 421 1.77 25.25 -7.20
CA LEU A 421 2.25 25.72 -5.89
C LEU A 421 1.11 25.82 -4.88
N LEU A 422 -0.07 26.30 -5.31
CA LEU A 422 -1.27 26.38 -4.49
C LEU A 422 -1.78 24.98 -4.10
N LEU A 423 -1.77 24.02 -5.03
CA LEU A 423 -2.13 22.63 -4.72
C LEU A 423 -1.13 22.01 -3.74
N TYR A 424 0.18 22.20 -3.95
CA TYR A 424 1.19 21.70 -3.05
C TYR A 424 1.07 22.30 -1.65
N SER A 425 0.91 23.63 -1.56
CA SER A 425 0.68 24.36 -0.31
C SER A 425 -0.57 23.83 0.39
N HIS A 426 -1.67 23.64 -0.35
CA HIS A 426 -2.91 23.10 0.20
C HIS A 426 -2.74 21.69 0.78
N ILE A 427 -2.07 20.78 0.05
CA ILE A 427 -1.77 19.43 0.54
C ILE A 427 -0.93 19.50 1.81
N ARG A 428 0.10 20.35 1.85
CA ARG A 428 0.95 20.52 3.04
C ARG A 428 0.20 21.06 4.24
N VAL A 429 -0.65 22.07 4.05
CA VAL A 429 -1.47 22.59 5.14
C VAL A 429 -2.51 21.58 5.57
N LEU A 430 -3.08 20.76 4.68
CA LEU A 430 -3.97 19.66 5.08
C LEU A 430 -3.24 18.63 5.96
N GLU A 431 -2.01 18.24 5.60
CA GLU A 431 -1.19 17.34 6.42
C GLU A 431 -0.92 17.93 7.82
N GLU A 432 -0.50 19.19 7.88
CA GLU A 432 -0.14 19.86 9.14
C GLU A 432 -1.37 20.22 9.98
N SER A 433 -2.45 20.74 9.38
CA SER A 433 -3.69 21.07 10.09
C SER A 433 -4.35 19.86 10.71
N ARG A 434 -4.31 18.69 10.06
CA ARG A 434 -4.77 17.43 10.66
C ARG A 434 -3.96 17.11 11.90
N SER A 435 -2.63 17.17 11.81
CA SER A 435 -1.73 16.97 12.95
C SER A 435 -2.00 17.96 14.09
N ILE A 436 -2.22 19.24 13.77
CA ILE A 436 -2.49 20.28 14.78
C ILE A 436 -3.87 20.11 15.41
N ALA A 437 -4.93 19.89 14.63
CA ALA A 437 -6.27 19.64 15.14
C ALA A 437 -6.29 18.43 16.08
N GLU A 438 -5.59 17.37 15.70
CA GLU A 438 -5.44 16.19 16.54
C GLU A 438 -4.67 16.49 17.84
N ASN A 439 -3.63 17.33 17.82
CA ASN A 439 -2.94 17.80 19.03
C ASN A 439 -3.85 18.66 19.92
N VAL A 440 -4.71 19.49 19.32
CA VAL A 440 -5.69 20.30 20.05
C VAL A 440 -6.69 19.40 20.79
N TYR A 441 -7.23 18.38 20.12
CA TYR A 441 -8.07 17.37 20.77
C TYR A 441 -7.35 16.62 21.89
N PHE A 442 -6.08 16.24 21.68
CA PHE A 442 -5.26 15.63 22.72
C PHE A 442 -5.13 16.51 23.96
N LEU A 443 -4.74 17.79 23.80
CA LEU A 443 -4.59 18.73 24.91
C LEU A 443 -5.93 18.97 25.64
N PHE A 444 -7.03 19.01 24.90
CA PHE A 444 -8.36 19.10 25.50
C PHE A 444 -8.73 17.83 26.27
N ASN A 445 -8.52 16.65 25.71
CA ASN A 445 -8.92 15.39 26.36
C ASN A 445 -8.07 15.06 27.59
N ILE A 446 -6.76 15.36 27.57
CA ILE A 446 -5.89 15.14 28.74
C ILE A 446 -6.21 16.08 29.91
N THR A 447 -6.79 17.24 29.62
CA THR A 447 -7.25 18.19 30.65
C THR A 447 -8.66 17.87 31.13
N ALA A 448 -9.60 17.65 30.21
CA ALA A 448 -11.00 17.37 30.53
C ALA A 448 -11.22 16.01 31.21
N HIS A 449 -10.35 15.03 30.94
CA HIS A 449 -10.45 13.66 31.45
C HIS A 449 -9.21 13.24 32.26
N ALA A 450 -8.59 14.16 32.99
CA ALA A 450 -7.32 13.95 33.68
C ALA A 450 -7.29 12.68 34.57
N ASP A 451 -8.36 12.44 35.34
CA ASP A 451 -8.45 11.26 36.22
C ASP A 451 -8.49 9.95 35.44
N GLN A 452 -9.25 9.90 34.34
CA GLN A 452 -9.34 8.71 33.48
C GLN A 452 -8.01 8.46 32.76
N VAL A 453 -7.33 9.52 32.30
CA VAL A 453 -6.00 9.39 31.68
C VAL A 453 -4.96 8.92 32.70
N ALA A 454 -5.06 9.33 33.96
CA ALA A 454 -4.17 8.84 35.02
C ALA A 454 -4.35 7.34 35.29
N VAL A 455 -5.59 6.85 35.26
CA VAL A 455 -5.90 5.40 35.34
C VAL A 455 -5.31 4.67 34.13
N LEU A 456 -5.56 5.17 32.91
CA LEU A 456 -5.02 4.57 31.69
C LEU A 456 -3.51 4.56 31.63
N ARG A 457 -2.84 5.55 32.23
CA ARG A 457 -1.37 5.56 32.31
C ARG A 457 -0.85 4.40 33.17
N LYS A 458 -1.46 4.16 34.32
CA LYS A 458 -1.10 3.01 35.18
C LYS A 458 -1.40 1.68 34.50
N GLU A 459 -2.58 1.57 33.87
CA GLU A 459 -2.95 0.36 33.12
C GLU A 459 -1.97 0.10 31.97
N ARG A 460 -1.58 1.15 31.23
CA ARG A 460 -0.58 1.05 30.18
C ARG A 460 0.78 0.58 30.68
N GLU A 461 1.25 1.08 31.83
CA GLU A 461 2.54 0.68 32.43
C GLU A 461 2.55 -0.82 32.71
N LEU A 462 1.51 -1.33 33.38
CA LEU A 462 1.35 -2.76 33.66
C LEU A 462 1.24 -3.59 32.38
N LEU A 463 0.43 -3.16 31.41
CA LEU A 463 0.29 -3.86 30.13
C LEU A 463 1.58 -3.85 29.30
N ALA A 464 2.36 -2.77 29.36
CA ALA A 464 3.63 -2.69 28.67
C ALA A 464 4.63 -3.70 29.25
N GLU A 465 4.66 -3.89 30.57
CA GLU A 465 5.46 -4.93 31.21
C GLU A 465 5.00 -6.34 30.82
N GLU A 466 3.70 -6.66 30.97
CA GLU A 466 3.13 -7.96 30.59
C GLU A 466 3.40 -8.30 29.12
N VAL A 467 3.21 -7.33 28.21
CA VAL A 467 3.48 -7.51 26.78
C VAL A 467 4.97 -7.60 26.50
N HIS A 468 5.83 -6.87 27.22
CA HIS A 468 7.27 -6.93 27.03
C HIS A 468 7.84 -8.31 27.37
N GLU A 469 7.42 -8.87 28.50
CA GLU A 469 7.79 -10.23 28.90
C GLU A 469 7.32 -11.25 27.88
N LEU A 470 6.04 -11.16 27.48
CA LEU A 470 5.44 -12.10 26.54
C LEU A 470 6.14 -12.06 25.17
N VAL A 471 6.32 -10.88 24.58
CA VAL A 471 6.96 -10.75 23.26
C VAL A 471 8.42 -11.18 23.31
N THR A 472 9.15 -10.89 24.39
CA THR A 472 10.56 -11.27 24.53
C THR A 472 10.74 -12.78 24.68
N ALA A 473 9.78 -13.48 25.30
CA ALA A 473 9.81 -14.93 25.42
C ALA A 473 9.56 -15.66 24.08
N TYR A 474 8.81 -15.05 23.16
CA TYR A 474 8.34 -15.71 21.94
C TYR A 474 9.03 -15.28 20.65
N VAL A 475 9.51 -14.04 20.57
CA VAL A 475 10.11 -13.50 19.35
C VAL A 475 11.62 -13.70 19.38
N ASP A 476 12.19 -14.06 18.23
CA ASP A 476 13.62 -14.31 18.06
C ASP A 476 14.49 -13.16 18.60
N ALA A 477 15.42 -13.50 19.50
CA ALA A 477 16.25 -12.52 20.20
C ALA A 477 17.15 -11.71 19.26
N LYS A 478 17.60 -12.31 18.14
CA LYS A 478 18.43 -11.63 17.13
C LYS A 478 17.60 -10.58 16.39
N PHE A 479 16.35 -10.90 16.03
CA PHE A 479 15.41 -9.93 15.46
C PHE A 479 15.11 -8.80 16.44
N LEU A 480 14.77 -9.10 17.70
CA LEU A 480 14.51 -8.07 18.72
C LEU A 480 15.71 -7.15 18.94
N SER A 481 16.93 -7.70 18.96
CA SER A 481 18.16 -6.91 19.01
C SER A 481 18.28 -5.93 17.84
N ALA A 482 17.95 -6.36 16.61
CA ALA A 482 17.95 -5.49 15.44
C ALA A 482 16.87 -4.39 15.52
N VAL A 483 15.72 -4.68 16.12
CA VAL A 483 14.65 -3.71 16.40
C VAL A 483 15.15 -2.66 17.41
N HIS A 484 15.71 -3.08 18.55
CA HIS A 484 16.25 -2.18 19.58
C HIS A 484 17.40 -1.32 19.07
N LYS A 485 18.33 -1.89 18.28
CA LYS A 485 19.39 -1.11 17.61
C LYS A 485 18.82 -0.03 16.69
N SER A 486 17.75 -0.35 15.97
CA SER A 486 17.04 0.60 15.10
C SER A 486 16.42 1.75 15.90
N LEU A 487 15.77 1.44 17.03
CA LEU A 487 15.21 2.43 17.95
C LEU A 487 16.29 3.36 18.50
N ALA A 488 17.41 2.80 18.99
CA ALA A 488 18.52 3.56 19.56
C ALA A 488 19.17 4.51 18.53
N SER A 489 19.22 4.12 17.26
CA SER A 489 19.75 4.95 16.17
C SER A 489 18.77 6.02 15.67
N SER A 490 17.51 5.98 16.10
CA SER A 490 16.48 6.92 15.68
C SER A 490 16.70 8.27 16.40
N PRO A 491 16.74 9.42 15.70
CA PRO A 491 16.83 10.69 16.38
C PRO A 491 15.63 10.83 17.31
N ALA A 492 15.88 10.95 18.61
CA ALA A 492 14.84 11.18 19.59
C ALA A 492 14.12 12.48 19.24
N LYS A 493 13.00 12.40 18.51
CA LYS A 493 12.10 13.54 18.30
C LYS A 493 11.35 13.77 19.61
N ARG A 494 12.08 14.27 20.62
CA ARG A 494 11.59 14.76 21.92
C ARG A 494 10.90 16.11 21.78
N ARG A 495 10.05 16.28 20.76
CA ARG A 495 9.28 17.52 20.62
C ARG A 495 7.82 17.16 20.39
N LEU A 496 6.99 17.63 21.31
CA LEU A 496 5.54 17.87 21.17
C LEU A 496 5.18 18.63 19.87
N LEU A 497 6.16 19.12 19.11
CA LEU A 497 6.04 19.92 17.88
C LEU A 497 5.67 19.13 16.64
N HIS A 498 5.90 17.83 16.59
CA HIS A 498 5.34 17.00 15.53
C HIS A 498 4.61 15.85 16.18
N ARG A 499 3.30 15.76 15.91
CA ARG A 499 2.65 14.45 15.89
C ARG A 499 3.45 13.66 14.86
N SER A 500 4.44 12.87 15.30
CA SER A 500 5.03 11.87 14.42
C SER A 500 3.84 11.08 13.95
N SER A 501 3.56 11.16 12.67
CA SER A 501 2.40 10.54 12.07
C SER A 501 2.43 9.05 12.38
N SER A 502 1.76 8.65 13.44
CA SER A 502 1.29 7.29 13.62
C SER A 502 0.21 7.12 12.57
N THR A 503 0.63 6.76 11.36
CA THR A 503 -0.16 6.10 10.34
C THR A 503 -0.51 4.72 10.89
N SER A 504 -1.55 4.66 11.69
CA SER A 504 -2.36 3.46 11.93
C SER A 504 -3.45 3.88 12.90
N ASP A 505 -4.67 3.73 12.44
CA ASP A 505 -5.89 3.65 13.23
C ASP A 505 -6.43 5.00 13.74
N THR A 506 -7.42 5.51 13.00
CA THR A 506 -8.75 5.85 13.55
C THR A 506 -9.76 5.94 12.40
N LEU A 507 -10.92 5.31 12.62
CA LEU A 507 -12.19 5.33 11.87
C LEU A 507 -12.45 4.16 10.88
N LEU A 508 -12.61 2.95 11.44
CA LEU A 508 -13.67 2.04 11.01
C LEU A 508 -14.94 2.36 11.81
N ALA A 509 -15.61 3.45 11.43
CA ALA A 509 -16.99 3.72 11.85
C ALA A 509 -17.63 4.65 10.81
N ARG A 510 -17.92 4.06 9.64
CA ARG A 510 -19.09 4.34 8.79
C ARG A 510 -19.11 3.41 7.59
#